data_AF-A0A9D1R2L4-F1
#
_entry.id   AF-A0A9D1R2L4-F1
#
_cell.length_a   1.000
_cell.length_b   1.000
_cell.length_c   1.000
_cell.angle_alpha   90.00
_cell.angle_beta   90.00
_cell.angle_gamma   90.00
#
_symmetry.space_group_name_H-M   'P 1'
#
loop_
_entity.id
_entity.type
_entity.pdbx_description
1 polymer ?
#
loop_
_entity_poly.entity_id
_entity_poly.type
_entity_poly.pdbx_seq_one_letter_code
_entity_poly.pdbx_strand_id
1 'polypeptide(L)'
;MKRWGIRAALCAVCVMALAMAAQARELTALEIFARLPITLFENTPEGLSEEEKLRLIEQGASDFWEVERFDADRLTLVSRPFGETRVMLRVFRGGDRLLAALGTSGGAMCALELWKEDATGGFVPAAPPEDADIADFLARGRRLGELSPAFMLCLADDGLEVRPLFWGPKGLVDVPVDRTVRYVWKDGSFEKRVAEKAR
;
A
#
# COMPACT_ATOMS: atom_id res chain seq x y z
N MET A 1 -11.98 55.49 -19.66
CA MET A 1 -10.86 54.51 -19.72
C MET A 1 -10.59 53.73 -18.42
N LYS A 2 -11.09 54.13 -17.23
CA LYS A 2 -10.75 53.44 -15.95
C LYS A 2 -11.51 52.14 -15.61
N ARG A 3 -12.66 51.86 -16.25
CA ARG A 3 -13.54 50.72 -15.91
C ARG A 3 -13.12 49.36 -16.51
N TRP A 4 -12.34 49.36 -17.59
CA TRP A 4 -11.88 48.12 -18.26
C TRP A 4 -10.70 47.45 -17.53
N GLY A 5 -9.75 48.24 -17.01
CA GLY A 5 -8.60 47.70 -16.26
C GLY A 5 -8.98 46.98 -14.96
N ILE A 6 -10.06 47.42 -14.30
CA ILE A 6 -10.53 46.83 -13.03
C ILE A 6 -11.18 45.44 -13.27
N ARG A 7 -11.91 45.26 -14.38
CA ARG A 7 -12.53 43.97 -14.72
C ARG A 7 -11.50 42.93 -15.17
N ALA A 8 -10.48 43.34 -15.92
CA ALA A 8 -9.40 42.46 -16.34
C ALA A 8 -8.54 42.01 -15.14
N ALA A 9 -8.25 42.91 -14.19
CA ALA A 9 -7.52 42.59 -12.97
C ALA A 9 -8.28 41.62 -12.06
N LEU A 10 -9.60 41.82 -11.86
CA LEU A 10 -10.42 40.89 -11.07
C LEU A 10 -10.48 39.49 -11.71
N CYS A 11 -10.56 39.41 -13.03
CA CYS A 11 -10.60 38.13 -13.75
C CYS A 11 -9.27 37.37 -13.64
N ALA A 12 -8.14 38.08 -13.75
CA ALA A 12 -6.81 37.50 -13.56
C ALA A 12 -6.57 37.01 -12.11
N VAL A 13 -7.08 37.75 -11.11
CA VAL A 13 -7.02 37.34 -9.69
C VAL A 13 -7.90 36.12 -9.43
N CYS A 14 -9.11 36.05 -10.00
CA CYS A 14 -9.96 34.84 -9.90
C CYS A 14 -9.32 33.63 -10.58
N VAL A 15 -8.70 33.80 -11.76
CA VAL A 15 -8.00 32.71 -12.47
C VAL A 15 -6.77 32.25 -11.69
N MET A 16 -5.99 33.15 -11.08
CA MET A 16 -4.89 32.76 -10.20
C MET A 16 -5.37 32.11 -8.90
N ALA A 17 -6.45 32.58 -8.29
CA ALA A 17 -7.03 31.96 -7.10
C ALA A 17 -7.61 30.56 -7.41
N LEU A 18 -8.25 30.39 -8.57
CA LEU A 18 -8.71 29.09 -9.06
C LEU A 18 -7.54 28.19 -9.46
N ALA A 19 -6.45 28.71 -10.03
CA ALA A 19 -5.25 27.95 -10.37
C ALA A 19 -4.46 27.51 -9.11
N MET A 20 -4.44 28.32 -8.06
CA MET A 20 -3.90 27.93 -6.75
C MET A 20 -4.80 26.93 -6.03
N ALA A 21 -6.13 27.02 -6.19
CA ALA A 21 -7.08 26.04 -5.65
C ALA A 21 -7.13 24.72 -6.45
N ALA A 22 -6.78 24.76 -7.74
CA ALA A 22 -6.72 23.61 -8.64
C ALA A 22 -5.34 22.92 -8.68
N GLN A 23 -4.40 23.31 -7.81
CA GLN A 23 -3.36 22.38 -7.42
C GLN A 23 -4.07 21.25 -6.69
N ALA A 24 -4.36 20.17 -7.42
CA ALA A 24 -4.73 18.90 -6.83
C ALA A 24 -3.67 18.60 -5.78
N ARG A 25 -4.00 18.84 -4.50
CA ARG A 25 -3.06 18.66 -3.40
C ARG A 25 -2.71 17.18 -3.43
N GLU A 26 -1.52 16.85 -3.92
CA GLU A 26 -1.06 15.48 -3.92
C GLU A 26 -0.96 15.03 -2.46
N LEU A 27 -1.92 14.20 -2.04
CA LEU A 27 -2.01 13.73 -0.67
C LEU A 27 -0.76 12.95 -0.32
N THR A 28 -0.06 13.34 0.73
CA THR A 28 1.09 12.61 1.27
C THR A 28 0.64 11.32 1.95
N ALA A 29 1.57 10.37 2.13
CA ALA A 29 1.33 9.12 2.85
C ALA A 29 0.73 9.33 4.26
N LEU A 30 1.17 10.38 4.98
CA LEU A 30 0.66 10.70 6.32
C LEU A 30 -0.75 11.28 6.28
N GLU A 31 -1.07 12.14 5.30
CA GLU A 31 -2.43 12.67 5.10
C GLU A 31 -3.42 11.57 4.70
N ILE A 32 -2.96 10.58 3.93
CA ILE A 32 -3.75 9.40 3.58
C ILE A 32 -3.94 8.52 4.82
N PHE A 33 -2.88 8.25 5.58
CA PHE A 33 -2.96 7.51 6.84
C PHE A 33 -4.00 8.12 7.79
N ALA A 34 -4.04 9.45 7.91
CA ALA A 34 -5.03 10.14 8.73
C ALA A 34 -6.48 9.81 8.35
N ARG A 35 -6.76 9.53 7.07
CA ARG A 35 -8.11 9.26 6.54
C ARG A 35 -8.49 7.78 6.50
N LEU A 36 -7.50 6.89 6.53
CA LEU A 36 -7.73 5.46 6.48
C LEU A 36 -8.20 4.92 7.83
N PRO A 37 -9.03 3.87 7.86
CA PRO A 37 -9.37 3.22 9.12
C PRO A 37 -8.16 2.47 9.70
N ILE A 38 -8.22 2.19 11.00
CA ILE A 38 -7.20 1.46 11.75
C ILE A 38 -7.28 -0.08 11.60
N THR A 39 -8.14 -0.60 10.71
CA THR A 39 -8.47 -2.04 10.61
C THR A 39 -7.26 -2.93 10.36
N LEU A 40 -6.26 -2.49 9.60
CA LEU A 40 -5.07 -3.32 9.39
C LEU A 40 -4.36 -3.65 10.70
N PHE A 41 -4.38 -2.74 11.68
CA PHE A 41 -3.73 -2.93 12.97
C PHE A 41 -4.44 -3.99 13.83
N GLU A 42 -5.68 -4.37 13.52
CA GLU A 42 -6.34 -5.53 14.15
C GLU A 42 -5.60 -6.84 13.86
N ASN A 43 -4.78 -6.88 12.79
CA ASN A 43 -3.91 -8.01 12.47
C ASN A 43 -2.51 -7.91 13.11
N THR A 44 -2.29 -6.94 14.00
CA THR A 44 -1.05 -6.75 14.73
C THR A 44 -1.27 -7.05 16.22
N PRO A 45 -0.28 -7.62 16.94
CA PRO A 45 -0.39 -7.83 18.37
C PRO A 45 -0.65 -6.56 19.16
N GLU A 46 -0.06 -5.44 18.73
CA GLU A 46 -0.12 -4.16 19.43
C GLU A 46 -1.47 -3.45 19.23
N GLY A 47 -2.14 -3.65 18.09
CA GLY A 47 -3.34 -2.89 17.72
C GLY A 47 -3.05 -1.41 17.49
N LEU A 48 -4.08 -0.62 17.17
CA LEU A 48 -3.97 0.83 17.12
C LEU A 48 -5.32 1.47 17.43
N SER A 49 -5.40 2.31 18.47
CA SER A 49 -6.59 3.12 18.73
C SER A 49 -6.59 4.43 17.93
N GLU A 50 -7.76 5.05 17.75
CA GLU A 50 -7.85 6.38 17.12
C GLU A 50 -7.06 7.45 17.88
N GLU A 51 -6.99 7.36 19.21
CA GLU A 51 -6.20 8.30 20.03
C GLU A 51 -4.69 8.14 19.78
N GLU A 52 -4.21 6.90 19.68
CA GLU A 52 -2.82 6.63 19.31
C GLU A 52 -2.50 7.03 17.88
N LYS A 53 -3.44 6.83 16.95
CA LYS A 53 -3.30 7.30 15.58
C LYS A 53 -3.13 8.81 15.52
N LEU A 54 -3.92 9.57 16.30
CA LEU A 54 -3.75 11.02 16.42
C LEU A 54 -2.36 11.37 16.98
N ARG A 55 -1.90 10.69 18.04
CA ARG A 55 -0.54 10.89 18.58
C ARG A 55 0.55 10.61 17.54
N LEU A 56 0.43 9.54 16.76
CA LEU A 56 1.37 9.22 15.68
C LEU A 56 1.42 10.32 14.62
N ILE A 57 0.28 10.89 14.25
CA ILE A 57 0.20 11.95 13.25
C ILE A 57 0.83 13.26 13.77
N GLU A 58 0.56 13.61 15.04
CA GLU A 58 0.99 14.88 15.63
C GLU A 58 2.43 14.86 16.14
N GLN A 59 2.85 13.73 16.73
CA GLN A 59 4.07 13.62 17.53
C GLN A 59 5.08 12.64 16.92
N GLY A 60 4.66 11.84 15.93
CA GLY A 60 5.50 10.80 15.33
C GLY A 60 5.66 9.54 16.19
N ALA A 61 5.02 9.47 17.36
CA ALA A 61 5.07 8.31 18.25
C ALA A 61 3.82 8.21 19.13
N SER A 62 3.50 6.98 19.54
CA SER A 62 2.53 6.63 20.58
C SER A 62 3.18 5.68 21.59
N ASP A 63 2.36 5.07 22.46
CA ASP A 63 2.83 4.12 23.46
C ASP A 63 3.41 2.86 22.80
N PHE A 64 2.76 2.36 21.75
CA PHE A 64 3.13 1.11 21.07
C PHE A 64 3.73 1.28 19.68
N TRP A 65 3.73 2.48 19.10
CA TRP A 65 4.19 2.71 17.73
C TRP A 65 5.09 3.95 17.60
N GLU A 66 5.98 3.92 16.62
CA GLU A 66 6.82 5.06 16.24
C GLU A 66 6.92 5.16 14.72
N VAL A 67 6.98 6.38 14.18
CA VAL A 67 7.24 6.61 12.76
C VAL A 67 8.73 6.33 12.48
N GLU A 68 9.01 5.19 11.86
CA GLU A 68 10.36 4.81 11.40
C GLU A 68 10.76 5.58 10.14
N ARG A 69 9.80 5.77 9.22
CA ARG A 69 10.04 6.44 7.94
C ARG A 69 8.79 7.17 7.46
N PHE A 70 8.99 8.35 6.89
CA PHE A 70 7.94 9.10 6.20
C PHE A 70 8.50 9.86 5.00
N ASP A 71 7.80 9.77 3.86
CA ASP A 71 7.97 10.62 2.69
C ASP A 71 6.62 10.80 1.97
N ALA A 72 6.61 11.46 0.81
CA ALA A 72 5.38 11.75 0.06
C ALA A 72 4.53 10.49 -0.21
N ASP A 73 5.16 9.33 -0.38
CA ASP A 73 4.51 8.10 -0.82
C ASP A 73 4.74 6.92 0.13
N ARG A 74 5.42 7.12 1.26
CA ARG A 74 5.71 6.06 2.23
C ARG A 74 5.48 6.54 3.64
N LEU A 75 4.88 5.69 4.45
CA LEU A 75 4.88 5.78 5.89
C LEU A 75 5.22 4.39 6.43
N THR A 76 6.16 4.29 7.37
CA THR A 76 6.47 3.04 8.07
C THR A 76 6.37 3.32 9.54
N LEU A 77 5.51 2.56 10.20
CA LEU A 77 5.37 2.52 11.63
C LEU A 77 6.02 1.26 12.15
N VAL A 78 6.79 1.39 13.22
CA VAL A 78 7.49 0.29 13.88
C VAL A 78 6.96 0.14 15.31
N SER A 79 6.76 -1.10 15.74
CA SER A 79 6.24 -1.34 17.09
C SER A 79 7.30 -1.08 18.15
N ARG A 80 6.86 -0.61 19.32
CA ARG A 80 7.71 -0.28 20.45
C ARG A 80 7.57 -1.34 21.56
N PRO A 81 8.62 -1.57 22.36
CA PRO A 81 9.95 -0.96 22.28
C PRO A 81 10.94 -1.71 21.36
N PHE A 82 10.58 -2.91 20.87
CA PHE A 82 11.54 -3.84 20.25
C PHE A 82 11.59 -3.81 18.73
N GLY A 83 10.60 -3.21 18.05
CA GLY A 83 10.57 -3.11 16.60
C GLY A 83 10.36 -4.43 15.86
N GLU A 84 9.61 -5.35 16.48
CA GLU A 84 9.29 -6.67 15.93
C GLU A 84 8.27 -6.58 14.78
N THR A 85 7.29 -5.69 14.91
CA THR A 85 6.23 -5.49 13.91
C THR A 85 6.46 -4.18 13.16
N ARG A 86 6.26 -4.20 11.84
CA ARG A 86 6.18 -2.99 11.01
C ARG A 86 4.87 -2.95 10.26
N VAL A 87 4.20 -1.80 10.30
CA VAL A 87 3.08 -1.48 9.42
C VAL A 87 3.55 -0.45 8.41
N MET A 88 3.46 -0.81 7.14
CA MET A 88 3.92 0.00 6.02
C MET A 88 2.72 0.49 5.24
N LEU A 89 2.64 1.80 4.99
CA LEU A 89 1.75 2.38 4.00
C LEU A 89 2.58 2.83 2.80
N ARG A 90 2.14 2.42 1.61
CA ARG A 90 2.69 2.82 0.32
C ARG A 90 1.61 3.47 -0.52
N VAL A 91 1.92 4.63 -1.10
CA VAL A 91 1.06 5.30 -2.08
C VAL A 91 1.57 4.98 -3.48
N PHE A 92 0.70 4.42 -4.31
CA PHE A 92 0.92 4.18 -5.71
C PHE A 92 0.15 5.20 -6.54
N ARG A 93 0.85 5.94 -7.39
CA ARG A 93 0.29 7.00 -8.23
C ARG A 93 0.46 6.66 -9.71
N GLY A 94 -0.49 7.05 -10.54
CA GLY A 94 -0.36 6.90 -11.99
C GLY A 94 -1.58 7.44 -12.73
N GLY A 95 -1.35 8.35 -13.66
CA GLY A 95 -2.43 9.11 -14.29
C GLY A 95 -3.20 9.92 -13.25
N ASP A 96 -4.53 9.76 -13.23
CA ASP A 96 -5.46 10.34 -12.26
C ASP A 96 -5.74 9.43 -11.05
N ARG A 97 -5.05 8.29 -10.95
CA ARG A 97 -5.31 7.27 -9.93
C ARG A 97 -4.32 7.33 -8.78
N LEU A 98 -4.88 7.17 -7.59
CA LEU A 98 -4.17 6.97 -6.33
C LEU A 98 -4.66 5.67 -5.69
N LEU A 99 -3.72 4.81 -5.31
CA LEU A 99 -3.97 3.61 -4.53
C LEU A 99 -3.05 3.62 -3.30
N ALA A 100 -3.63 3.50 -2.12
CA ALA A 100 -2.90 3.29 -0.88
C ALA A 100 -2.89 1.80 -0.53
N ALA A 101 -1.71 1.25 -0.29
CA ALA A 101 -1.54 -0.10 0.20
C ALA A 101 -1.01 -0.04 1.62
N LEU A 102 -1.65 -0.76 2.54
CA LEU A 102 -1.13 -0.97 3.87
C LEU A 102 -0.74 -2.44 4.02
N GLY A 103 0.45 -2.71 4.53
CA GLY A 103 0.90 -4.07 4.75
C GLY A 103 1.68 -4.23 6.05
N THR A 104 1.68 -5.44 6.59
CA THR A 104 2.47 -5.79 7.76
C THR A 104 3.73 -6.56 7.36
N SER A 105 4.83 -6.30 8.06
CA SER A 105 6.06 -7.10 7.98
C SER A 105 6.61 -7.35 9.39
N GLY A 106 7.47 -8.36 9.53
CA GLY A 106 8.03 -8.81 10.81
C GLY A 106 7.49 -10.16 11.32
N GLY A 107 6.37 -10.64 10.77
CA GLY A 107 5.81 -11.97 11.04
C GLY A 107 6.02 -12.99 9.91
N ALA A 108 5.64 -14.26 10.17
CA ALA A 108 5.68 -15.34 9.18
C ALA A 108 4.66 -15.15 8.03
N MET A 109 3.59 -14.40 8.29
CA MET A 109 2.55 -14.03 7.34
C MET A 109 2.53 -12.52 7.19
N CYS A 110 2.31 -12.04 5.97
CA CYS A 110 2.05 -10.63 5.69
C CYS A 110 0.54 -10.44 5.58
N ALA A 111 0.03 -9.33 6.10
CA ALA A 111 -1.31 -8.84 5.79
C ALA A 111 -1.20 -7.71 4.77
N LEU A 112 -2.20 -7.55 3.91
CA LEU A 112 -2.30 -6.48 2.92
C LEU A 112 -3.73 -5.99 2.83
N GLU A 113 -3.90 -4.67 2.89
CA GLU A 113 -5.13 -3.98 2.53
C GLU A 113 -4.85 -2.97 1.43
N LEU A 114 -5.76 -2.86 0.46
CA LEU A 114 -5.69 -1.88 -0.61
C LEU A 114 -6.88 -0.93 -0.51
N TRP A 115 -6.61 0.35 -0.72
CA TRP A 115 -7.57 1.42 -0.57
C TRP A 115 -7.44 2.41 -1.72
N LYS A 116 -8.58 2.88 -2.23
CA LYS A 116 -8.64 3.91 -3.27
C LYS A 116 -9.45 5.10 -2.78
N GLU A 117 -9.12 6.28 -3.28
CA GLU A 117 -9.92 7.48 -3.03
C GLU A 117 -11.26 7.39 -3.78
N ASP A 118 -12.34 7.75 -3.11
CA ASP A 118 -13.66 7.88 -3.72
C ASP A 118 -13.95 9.33 -4.15
N ALA A 119 -15.09 9.56 -4.79
CA ALA A 119 -15.45 10.89 -5.30
C ALA A 119 -15.64 11.97 -4.21
N THR A 120 -15.71 11.57 -2.93
CA THR A 120 -15.86 12.48 -1.78
C THR A 120 -14.52 12.87 -1.14
N GLY A 121 -13.41 12.26 -1.60
CA GLY A 121 -12.10 12.37 -0.98
C GLY A 121 -11.90 11.43 0.22
N GLY A 122 -12.87 10.53 0.45
CA GLY A 122 -12.78 9.42 1.39
C GLY A 122 -12.03 8.25 0.78
N PHE A 123 -11.75 7.22 1.59
CA PHE A 123 -11.07 6.01 1.13
C PHE A 123 -11.98 4.79 1.28
N VAL A 124 -12.04 3.98 0.22
CA VAL A 124 -12.81 2.72 0.20
C VAL A 124 -11.90 1.55 -0.17
N PRO A 125 -12.22 0.32 0.27
CA PRO A 125 -11.44 -0.86 -0.09
C PRO A 125 -11.34 -1.01 -1.61
N ALA A 126 -10.15 -1.37 -2.07
CA ALA A 126 -9.84 -1.67 -3.46
C ALA A 126 -9.62 -3.18 -3.62
N ALA A 127 -10.01 -3.70 -4.79
CA ALA A 127 -9.76 -5.10 -5.11
C ALA A 127 -8.25 -5.35 -5.28
N PRO A 128 -7.73 -6.51 -4.83
CA PRO A 128 -6.39 -6.95 -5.18
C PRO A 128 -6.28 -7.20 -6.69
N PRO A 129 -5.04 -7.28 -7.23
CA PRO A 129 -4.84 -7.79 -8.58
C PRO A 129 -5.36 -9.24 -8.70
N GLU A 130 -5.56 -9.70 -9.94
CA GLU A 130 -5.93 -11.09 -10.21
C GLU A 130 -4.91 -12.06 -9.60
N ASP A 131 -5.39 -13.14 -9.00
CA ASP A 131 -4.55 -14.12 -8.30
C ASP A 131 -3.47 -14.73 -9.20
N ALA A 132 -2.33 -15.07 -8.60
CA ALA A 132 -1.28 -15.81 -9.29
C ALA A 132 -1.67 -17.28 -9.45
N ASP A 133 -1.23 -17.91 -10.54
CA ASP A 133 -1.41 -19.35 -10.73
C ASP A 133 -0.16 -20.11 -10.25
N ILE A 134 -0.32 -21.35 -9.78
CA ILE A 134 0.83 -22.18 -9.40
C ILE A 134 1.82 -22.38 -10.57
N ALA A 135 1.33 -22.40 -11.80
CA ALA A 135 2.14 -22.47 -13.00
C ALA A 135 3.01 -21.24 -13.20
N ASP A 136 2.76 -20.11 -12.53
CA ASP A 136 3.65 -18.94 -12.56
C ASP A 136 4.94 -19.19 -11.76
N PHE A 137 4.92 -20.07 -10.75
CA PHE A 137 6.04 -20.32 -9.83
C PHE A 137 6.93 -21.51 -10.21
N LEU A 138 6.42 -22.46 -11.00
CA LEU A 138 7.10 -23.72 -11.30
C LEU A 138 7.77 -23.72 -12.68
N ALA A 139 8.94 -24.32 -12.84
CA ALA A 139 9.55 -24.51 -14.16
C ALA A 139 8.63 -25.30 -15.09
N ARG A 140 8.75 -25.08 -16.41
CA ARG A 140 7.90 -25.75 -17.40
C ARG A 140 7.97 -27.27 -17.23
N GLY A 141 6.81 -27.91 -17.09
CA GLY A 141 6.68 -29.37 -16.93
C GLY A 141 6.77 -29.87 -15.49
N ARG A 142 7.20 -29.04 -14.53
CA ARG A 142 7.15 -29.36 -13.11
C ARG A 142 5.70 -29.30 -12.61
N ARG A 143 5.34 -30.24 -11.72
CA ARG A 143 4.02 -30.33 -11.09
C ARG A 143 4.15 -30.30 -9.58
N LEU A 144 3.12 -29.79 -8.91
CA LEU A 144 3.07 -29.67 -7.46
C LEU A 144 2.70 -30.99 -6.74
N GLY A 145 2.21 -32.00 -7.48
CA GLY A 145 1.73 -33.26 -6.89
C GLY A 145 0.38 -33.06 -6.20
N GLU A 146 0.22 -33.66 -5.02
CA GLU A 146 -1.01 -33.59 -4.20
C GLU A 146 -1.04 -32.37 -3.24
N LEU A 147 -0.04 -31.50 -3.27
CA LEU A 147 0.00 -30.33 -2.40
C LEU A 147 -1.00 -29.27 -2.87
N SER A 148 -1.65 -28.61 -1.92
CA SER A 148 -2.55 -27.49 -2.18
C SER A 148 -1.81 -26.17 -2.00
N PRO A 149 -1.74 -25.31 -3.04
CA PRO A 149 -1.11 -23.99 -2.92
C PRO A 149 -2.09 -22.98 -2.30
N ALA A 150 -1.53 -22.05 -1.53
CA ALA A 150 -2.17 -20.81 -1.12
C ALA A 150 -1.19 -19.65 -1.37
N PHE A 151 -1.70 -18.48 -1.77
CA PHE A 151 -0.85 -17.35 -2.16
C PHE A 151 -1.13 -16.16 -1.25
N MET A 152 -0.09 -15.62 -0.63
CA MET A 152 -0.17 -14.38 0.14
C MET A 152 0.37 -13.23 -0.68
N LEU A 153 -0.36 -12.12 -0.73
CA LEU A 153 0.13 -10.85 -1.27
C LEU A 153 0.78 -10.04 -0.15
N CYS A 154 2.07 -9.74 -0.31
CA CYS A 154 2.82 -8.91 0.61
C CYS A 154 3.15 -7.57 -0.03
N LEU A 155 3.09 -6.50 0.76
CA LEU A 155 3.55 -5.19 0.31
C LEU A 155 5.08 -5.19 0.14
N ALA A 156 5.55 -4.67 -0.98
CA ALA A 156 6.97 -4.48 -1.28
C ALA A 156 7.23 -3.03 -1.75
N ASP A 157 8.50 -2.67 -1.94
CA ASP A 157 8.91 -1.28 -2.25
C ASP A 157 8.30 -0.69 -3.53
N ASP A 158 8.19 -1.50 -4.58
CA ASP A 158 7.79 -1.12 -5.94
C ASP A 158 6.44 -1.74 -6.37
N GLY A 159 5.75 -2.42 -5.46
CA GLY A 159 4.52 -3.13 -5.78
C GLY A 159 4.15 -4.17 -4.73
N LEU A 160 3.63 -5.30 -5.17
CA LEU A 160 3.26 -6.43 -4.33
C LEU A 160 4.11 -7.65 -4.69
N GLU A 161 4.48 -8.44 -3.69
CA GLU A 161 5.13 -9.73 -3.86
C GLU A 161 4.17 -10.85 -3.52
N VAL A 162 4.18 -11.93 -4.31
CA VAL A 162 3.37 -13.11 -4.02
C VAL A 162 4.23 -14.17 -3.34
N ARG A 163 3.87 -14.55 -2.11
CA ARG A 163 4.52 -15.61 -1.35
C ARG A 163 3.65 -16.86 -1.34
N PRO A 164 4.08 -17.95 -2.01
CA PRO A 164 3.34 -19.19 -1.99
C PRO A 164 3.54 -19.95 -0.67
N LEU A 165 2.47 -20.56 -0.19
CA LEU A 165 2.43 -21.52 0.90
C LEU A 165 1.87 -22.83 0.36
N PHE A 166 2.40 -23.96 0.81
CA PHE A 166 1.97 -25.28 0.35
C PHE A 166 1.49 -26.12 1.52
N TRP A 167 0.31 -26.73 1.35
CA TRP A 167 -0.31 -27.59 2.34
C TRP A 167 -0.31 -29.03 1.85
N GLY A 168 0.26 -29.92 2.67
CA GLY A 168 0.14 -31.36 2.51
C GLY A 168 -0.73 -31.98 3.60
N PRO A 169 -0.95 -33.30 3.56
CA PRO A 169 -1.81 -34.00 4.54
C PRO A 169 -1.37 -33.86 6.00
N LYS A 170 -0.11 -33.49 6.26
CA LYS A 170 0.47 -33.33 7.61
C LYS A 170 0.68 -31.86 8.02
N GLY A 171 0.23 -30.90 7.22
CA GLY A 171 0.40 -29.47 7.48
C GLY A 171 1.22 -28.74 6.41
N LEU A 172 1.81 -27.60 6.78
CA LEU A 172 2.64 -26.78 5.91
C LEU A 172 3.88 -27.54 5.44
N VAL A 173 4.18 -27.42 4.15
CA VAL A 173 5.33 -28.04 3.48
C VAL A 173 6.13 -26.94 2.82
N ASP A 174 7.44 -26.92 3.06
CA ASP A 174 8.34 -26.05 2.30
C ASP A 174 8.62 -26.68 0.93
N VAL A 175 8.29 -25.96 -0.14
CA VAL A 175 8.52 -26.40 -1.51
C VAL A 175 9.33 -25.32 -2.22
N PRO A 176 10.56 -25.63 -2.68
CA PRO A 176 11.34 -24.67 -3.44
C PRO A 176 10.61 -24.39 -4.75
N VAL A 177 10.33 -23.11 -5.04
CA VAL A 177 9.77 -22.67 -6.32
C VAL A 177 10.88 -22.16 -7.24
N ASP A 178 10.66 -22.27 -8.56
CA ASP A 178 11.66 -21.94 -9.58
C ASP A 178 11.64 -20.44 -9.93
N ARG A 179 10.46 -19.82 -9.83
CA ARG A 179 10.21 -18.43 -10.23
C ARG A 179 9.61 -17.61 -9.10
N THR A 180 9.79 -16.30 -9.17
CA THR A 180 9.12 -15.31 -8.32
C THR A 180 8.00 -14.64 -9.10
N VAL A 181 6.94 -14.27 -8.39
CA VAL A 181 5.80 -13.53 -8.95
C VAL A 181 5.65 -12.23 -8.16
N ARG A 182 5.59 -11.11 -8.89
CA ARG A 182 5.39 -9.77 -8.35
C ARG A 182 4.33 -9.05 -9.16
N TYR A 183 3.64 -8.10 -8.54
CA TYR A 183 2.77 -7.15 -9.21
C TYR A 183 3.40 -5.78 -9.11
N VAL A 184 3.91 -5.26 -10.22
CA VAL A 184 4.58 -3.95 -10.27
C VAL A 184 3.54 -2.90 -10.63
N TRP A 185 3.54 -1.78 -9.90
CA TRP A 185 2.62 -0.70 -10.22
C TRP A 185 3.09 0.07 -11.46
N LYS A 186 2.18 0.28 -12.41
CA LYS A 186 2.43 1.04 -13.63
C LYS A 186 1.16 1.75 -14.09
N ASP A 187 1.26 3.07 -14.24
CA ASP A 187 0.24 3.94 -14.83
C ASP A 187 -1.19 3.66 -14.33
N GLY A 188 -1.37 3.51 -13.01
CA GLY A 188 -2.69 3.37 -12.41
C GLY A 188 -3.21 1.93 -12.28
N SER A 189 -2.36 0.93 -12.48
CA SER A 189 -2.70 -0.48 -12.32
C SER A 189 -1.49 -1.35 -11.95
N PHE A 190 -1.76 -2.56 -11.46
CA PHE A 190 -0.74 -3.56 -11.21
C PHE A 190 -0.52 -4.45 -12.44
N GLU A 191 0.71 -4.54 -12.92
CA GLU A 191 1.13 -5.50 -13.95
C GLU A 191 1.83 -6.71 -13.32
N LYS A 192 1.35 -7.92 -13.61
CA LYS A 192 1.99 -9.16 -13.16
C LYS A 192 3.35 -9.35 -13.85
N ARG A 193 4.38 -9.66 -13.07
CA ARG A 193 5.74 -9.94 -13.49
C ARG A 193 6.19 -11.27 -12.91
N VAL A 194 6.72 -12.13 -13.78
CA VAL A 194 7.25 -13.44 -13.40
C VAL A 194 8.72 -13.49 -13.81
N ALA A 195 9.59 -13.86 -12.87
CA ALA A 195 11.03 -13.89 -13.08
C ALA A 195 11.64 -15.18 -12.51
N GLU A 196 12.73 -15.65 -13.10
CA GLU A 196 13.52 -16.77 -12.55
C GLU A 196 14.16 -16.35 -11.22
N LYS A 197 14.21 -17.26 -10.23
CA LYS A 197 14.98 -17.00 -9.02
C LYS A 197 16.47 -16.95 -9.34
N ALA A 198 17.16 -15.93 -8.83
CA ALA A 198 18.62 -15.92 -8.81
C ALA A 198 19.10 -17.13 -8.00
N ARG A 199 20.03 -17.90 -8.58
CA ARG A 199 20.65 -19.06 -7.93
C ARG A 199 21.70 -18.65 -6.91
#